data_AF-A0A5C7VFA1-F1
#
_entry.id   AF-A0A5C7VFA1-F1
#
_cell.length_a   1.000
_cell.length_b   1.000
_cell.length_c   1.000
_cell.angle_alpha   90.00
_cell.angle_beta   90.00
_cell.angle_gamma   90.00
#
_symmetry.space_group_name_H-M   'P 1'
#
loop_
_entity.id
_entity.type
_entity.pdbx_description
1 polymer ?
#
loop_
_entity_poly.entity_id
_entity_poly.type
_entity_poly.pdbx_seq_one_letter_code
_entity_poly.pdbx_strand_id
1 'polypeptide(L)'
;MKKNKYPLDSDNAEQVDRIESALLEGLYPLSPDIKQRSKIQKQLFSRIRSSNEAESNRITIRNKQGNWRNILPGVRAKTLDKIKRAFILDIASGASLPMHRHHEDEECIVLHGTASLGDLEVQTGDYHLARAGSRHGRIHSETGARIYLRGTPIGHNIEIARDLVTALLPGNNNEWTTIRADEGNWSELSCGVSSKPLFSNYQSYSSLIRIAEETHWNLSSQKVPQDEEYLILEGEAFFGDTLLQAGDWQFVQSGSIYRPIATDEGVLLFRRGANDKVFST
;
A
#
# COMPACT_ATOMS: atom_id res chain seq x y z
N MET A 1 38.55 -46.19 35.25
CA MET A 1 37.76 -45.28 34.40
C MET A 1 38.64 -44.13 33.95
N LYS A 2 39.08 -44.11 32.69
CA LYS A 2 39.77 -42.95 32.11
C LYS A 2 38.69 -41.93 31.74
N LYS A 3 38.63 -40.79 32.43
CA LYS A 3 37.80 -39.65 31.99
C LYS A 3 38.36 -39.21 30.63
N ASN A 4 37.53 -39.29 29.59
CA ASN A 4 37.84 -38.60 28.33
C ASN A 4 37.92 -37.11 28.65
N LYS A 5 39.11 -36.52 28.52
CA LYS A 5 39.28 -35.07 28.53
C LYS A 5 38.55 -34.55 27.30
N TYR A 6 37.40 -33.92 27.52
CA TYR A 6 36.76 -33.15 26.47
C TYR A 6 37.67 -31.95 26.12
N PRO A 7 37.69 -31.48 24.85
CA PRO A 7 38.65 -30.46 24.39
C PRO A 7 38.55 -29.09 25.07
N LEU A 8 37.50 -28.87 25.86
CA LEU A 8 37.21 -27.64 26.58
C LEU A 8 37.00 -28.01 28.05
N ASP A 9 38.12 -28.14 28.78
CA ASP A 9 38.12 -28.30 30.24
C ASP A 9 37.95 -26.88 30.82
N SER A 10 36.82 -26.58 31.45
CA SER A 10 36.51 -25.25 32.02
C SER A 10 37.45 -24.81 33.14
N ASP A 11 38.26 -25.74 33.65
CA ASP A 11 39.18 -25.51 34.78
C ASP A 11 40.57 -25.01 34.32
N ASN A 12 40.79 -24.86 33.01
CA ASN A 12 42.04 -24.32 32.45
C ASN A 12 41.81 -22.95 31.80
N ALA A 13 41.72 -21.92 32.63
CA ALA A 13 41.52 -20.53 32.23
C ALA A 13 42.49 -20.08 31.12
N GLU A 14 43.77 -20.48 31.19
CA GLU A 14 44.75 -20.13 30.15
C GLU A 14 44.49 -20.78 28.78
N GLN A 15 43.82 -21.92 28.75
CA GLN A 15 43.45 -22.59 27.49
C GLN A 15 42.18 -21.99 26.90
N VAL A 16 41.22 -21.64 27.76
CA VAL A 16 40.00 -20.92 27.35
C VAL A 16 40.37 -19.55 26.78
N ASP A 17 41.20 -18.77 27.48
CA ASP A 17 41.66 -17.43 27.05
C ASP A 17 42.40 -17.49 25.70
N ARG A 18 43.21 -18.54 25.48
CA ARG A 18 43.91 -18.74 24.19
C ARG A 18 42.96 -19.06 23.05
N ILE A 19 41.96 -19.89 23.29
CA ILE A 19 40.96 -20.26 22.27
C ILE A 19 40.06 -19.06 21.97
N GLU A 20 39.63 -18.34 23.00
CA GLU A 20 38.82 -17.12 22.85
C GLU A 20 39.60 -16.04 22.11
N SER A 21 40.87 -15.82 22.44
CA SER A 21 41.75 -14.89 21.73
C SER A 21 41.92 -15.26 20.26
N ALA A 22 42.13 -16.55 19.94
CA ALA A 22 42.27 -17.02 18.56
C ALA A 22 40.96 -16.93 17.76
N LEU A 23 39.80 -17.16 18.40
CA LEU A 23 38.49 -16.96 17.78
C LEU A 23 38.22 -15.46 17.53
N LEU A 24 38.52 -14.59 18.49
CA LEU A 24 38.42 -13.13 18.33
C LEU A 24 39.35 -12.63 17.22
N GLU A 25 40.55 -13.20 17.09
CA GLU A 25 41.47 -12.88 16.01
C GLU A 25 40.95 -13.37 14.64
N GLY A 26 40.31 -14.55 14.60
CA GLY A 26 39.63 -15.08 13.42
C GLY A 26 38.34 -14.34 13.04
N LEU A 27 37.77 -13.55 13.96
CA LEU A 27 36.59 -12.71 13.76
C LEU A 27 36.93 -11.29 13.27
N TYR A 28 38.21 -10.95 13.10
CA TYR A 28 38.58 -9.68 12.49
C TYR A 28 37.97 -9.60 11.08
N PRO A 29 37.30 -8.48 10.73
CA PRO A 29 36.73 -8.31 9.40
C PRO A 29 37.82 -8.42 8.34
N LEU A 30 37.83 -9.55 7.63
CA LEU A 30 38.74 -9.75 6.50
C LEU A 30 38.36 -8.73 5.43
N SER A 31 39.25 -7.76 5.21
CA SER A 31 39.12 -6.85 4.07
C SER A 31 39.16 -7.70 2.80
N PRO A 32 38.10 -7.69 1.97
CA PRO A 32 38.09 -8.49 0.75
C PRO A 32 39.28 -8.11 -0.12
N ASP A 33 39.93 -9.09 -0.74
CA ASP A 33 41.04 -8.85 -1.64
C ASP A 33 40.56 -8.06 -2.89
N ILE A 34 41.50 -7.58 -3.71
CA ILE A 34 41.16 -6.75 -4.88
C ILE A 34 40.22 -7.49 -5.85
N LYS A 35 40.39 -8.81 -6.04
CA LYS A 35 39.55 -9.61 -6.95
C LYS A 35 38.13 -9.78 -6.37
N GLN A 36 38.03 -10.05 -5.07
CA GLN A 36 36.77 -10.15 -4.35
C GLN A 36 36.02 -8.81 -4.37
N ARG A 37 36.71 -7.69 -4.10
CA ARG A 37 36.13 -6.34 -4.22
C ARG A 37 35.58 -6.08 -5.62
N SER A 38 36.36 -6.38 -6.67
CA SER A 38 35.90 -6.23 -8.05
C SER A 38 34.68 -7.11 -8.36
N LYS A 39 34.60 -8.33 -7.82
CA LYS A 39 33.45 -9.22 -7.99
C LYS A 39 32.20 -8.65 -7.29
N ILE A 40 32.33 -8.22 -6.03
CA ILE A 40 31.24 -7.60 -5.25
C ILE A 40 30.74 -6.35 -5.97
N GLN A 41 31.66 -5.49 -6.43
CA GLN A 41 31.32 -4.27 -7.16
C GLN A 41 30.51 -4.57 -8.43
N LYS A 42 30.95 -5.54 -9.25
CA LYS A 42 30.22 -5.96 -10.46
C LYS A 42 28.82 -6.47 -10.12
N GLN A 43 28.70 -7.30 -9.09
CA GLN A 43 27.41 -7.84 -8.65
C GLN A 43 26.48 -6.74 -8.13
N LEU A 44 26.99 -5.81 -7.33
CA LEU A 44 26.22 -4.69 -6.80
C LEU A 44 25.72 -3.78 -7.92
N PHE A 45 26.57 -3.39 -8.88
CA PHE A 45 26.13 -2.59 -10.02
C PHE A 45 25.11 -3.32 -10.89
N SER A 46 25.27 -4.62 -11.09
CA SER A 46 24.26 -5.42 -11.79
C SER A 46 22.92 -5.40 -11.06
N ARG A 47 22.92 -5.56 -9.74
CA ARG A 47 21.70 -5.51 -8.91
C ARG A 47 21.04 -4.13 -8.93
N ILE A 48 21.83 -3.06 -8.78
CA ILE A 48 21.35 -1.67 -8.86
C ILE A 48 20.70 -1.42 -10.23
N ARG A 49 21.34 -1.87 -11.32
CA ARG A 49 20.79 -1.71 -12.67
C ARG A 49 19.46 -2.45 -12.80
N SER A 50 19.40 -3.72 -12.41
CA SER A 50 18.16 -4.50 -12.46
C SER A 50 17.04 -3.92 -11.57
N SER A 51 17.40 -3.38 -10.41
CA SER A 51 16.47 -2.67 -9.52
C SER A 51 15.91 -1.41 -10.19
N ASN A 52 16.79 -0.54 -10.71
CA ASN A 52 16.38 0.68 -11.41
C ASN A 52 15.50 0.38 -12.64
N GLU A 53 15.85 -0.65 -13.42
CA GLU A 53 15.05 -1.09 -14.57
C GLU A 53 13.67 -1.59 -14.12
N ALA A 54 13.59 -2.36 -13.05
CA ALA A 54 12.31 -2.85 -12.50
C ALA A 54 11.45 -1.71 -11.89
N GLU A 55 12.05 -0.71 -11.26
CA GLU A 55 11.33 0.42 -10.65
C GLU A 55 10.97 1.53 -11.64
N SER A 56 11.57 1.55 -12.84
CA SER A 56 11.33 2.61 -13.85
C SER A 56 9.86 2.80 -14.26
N ASN A 57 9.06 1.74 -14.19
CA ASN A 57 7.63 1.74 -14.54
C ASN A 57 6.72 1.79 -13.30
N ARG A 58 7.27 2.21 -12.17
CA ARG A 58 6.56 2.35 -10.90
C ARG A 58 6.63 3.78 -10.41
N ILE A 59 5.54 4.24 -9.82
CA ILE A 59 5.48 5.55 -9.15
C ILE A 59 5.15 5.27 -7.69
N THR A 60 6.08 5.59 -6.80
CA THR A 60 5.87 5.45 -5.35
C THR A 60 5.74 6.84 -4.73
N ILE A 61 4.64 7.09 -4.04
CA ILE A 61 4.43 8.29 -3.24
C ILE A 61 4.38 7.89 -1.78
N ARG A 62 5.42 8.30 -1.04
CA ARG A 62 5.51 8.01 0.39
C ARG A 62 4.43 8.75 1.17
N ASN A 63 4.03 8.20 2.31
CA ASN A 63 3.08 8.82 3.22
C ASN A 63 3.46 10.28 3.54
N LYS A 64 4.74 10.47 3.91
CA LYS A 64 5.35 11.78 4.25
C LYS A 64 5.74 12.63 3.04
N GLN A 65 5.62 12.12 1.82
CA GLN A 65 5.91 12.83 0.58
C GLN A 65 4.61 13.29 -0.11
N GLY A 66 4.77 14.03 -1.21
CA GLY A 66 3.67 14.59 -1.99
C GLY A 66 3.31 16.01 -1.57
N ASN A 67 2.57 16.68 -2.45
CA ASN A 67 2.19 18.08 -2.27
C ASN A 67 0.76 18.17 -1.76
N TRP A 68 0.59 18.63 -0.53
CA TRP A 68 -0.71 18.94 0.04
C TRP A 68 -1.19 20.30 -0.45
N ARG A 69 -2.48 20.39 -0.78
CA ARG A 69 -3.15 21.63 -1.19
C ARG A 69 -4.41 21.81 -0.37
N ASN A 70 -4.60 23.01 0.17
CA ASN A 70 -5.85 23.36 0.84
C ASN A 70 -6.94 23.49 -0.23
N ILE A 71 -8.05 22.78 -0.02
CA ILE A 71 -9.20 22.77 -0.92
C ILE A 71 -10.32 23.63 -0.33
N LEU A 72 -10.56 23.50 0.97
CA LEU A 72 -11.53 24.27 1.76
C LEU A 72 -10.94 24.54 3.16
N PRO A 73 -11.53 25.45 3.95
CA PRO A 73 -11.15 25.61 5.36
C PRO A 73 -11.18 24.26 6.10
N GLY A 74 -10.05 23.86 6.67
CA GLY A 74 -9.91 22.58 7.38
C GLY A 74 -9.85 21.34 6.49
N VAL A 75 -9.79 21.48 5.16
CA VAL A 75 -9.73 20.35 4.23
C VAL A 75 -8.58 20.54 3.25
N ARG A 76 -7.69 19.54 3.18
CA ARG A 76 -6.58 19.52 2.24
C ARG A 76 -6.48 18.19 1.52
N ALA A 77 -5.95 18.21 0.30
CA ALA A 77 -5.77 17.03 -0.53
C ALA A 77 -4.30 16.85 -0.96
N LYS A 78 -3.83 15.61 -0.97
CA LYS A 78 -2.58 15.17 -1.58
C LYS A 78 -2.91 14.39 -2.84
N THR A 79 -2.54 14.93 -4.00
CA THR A 79 -2.70 14.23 -5.27
C THR A 79 -1.68 13.11 -5.39
N LEU A 80 -2.16 11.89 -5.68
CA LEU A 80 -1.34 10.72 -5.96
C LEU A 80 -1.14 10.55 -7.47
N ASP A 81 -2.24 10.58 -8.23
CA ASP A 81 -2.23 10.53 -9.70
C ASP A 81 -3.37 11.40 -10.24
N LYS A 82 -3.04 12.33 -11.15
CA LYS A 82 -4.04 13.24 -11.75
C LYS A 82 -4.87 12.58 -12.84
N ILE A 83 -4.24 11.73 -13.65
CA ILE A 83 -4.90 11.05 -14.78
C ILE A 83 -5.85 10.00 -14.22
N LYS A 84 -5.36 9.23 -13.25
CA LYS A 84 -6.15 8.26 -12.50
C LYS A 84 -6.97 8.90 -11.38
N ARG A 85 -6.96 10.21 -11.17
CA ARG A 85 -7.82 10.83 -10.14
C ARG A 85 -7.74 10.12 -8.77
N ALA A 86 -6.51 9.83 -8.34
CA ALA A 86 -6.22 9.21 -7.04
C ALA A 86 -5.69 10.27 -6.08
N PHE A 87 -6.30 10.39 -4.90
CA PHE A 87 -5.97 11.42 -3.92
C PHE A 87 -6.07 10.88 -2.49
N ILE A 88 -5.36 11.53 -1.57
CA ILE A 88 -5.64 11.44 -0.14
C ILE A 88 -6.27 12.75 0.29
N LEU A 89 -7.41 12.68 0.96
CA LEU A 89 -8.06 13.82 1.59
C LEU A 89 -7.82 13.77 3.10
N ASP A 90 -7.51 14.91 3.69
CA ASP A 90 -7.31 15.11 5.11
C ASP A 90 -8.30 16.17 5.57
N ILE A 91 -9.26 15.74 6.39
CA ILE A 91 -10.38 16.51 6.91
C ILE A 91 -10.06 16.77 8.39
N ALA A 92 -9.87 18.03 8.76
CA ALA A 92 -9.66 18.41 10.14
C ALA A 92 -10.93 18.20 10.98
N SER A 93 -10.78 18.12 12.30
CA SER A 93 -11.91 18.12 13.22
C SER A 93 -12.83 19.32 12.98
N GLY A 94 -14.14 19.05 12.91
CA GLY A 94 -15.17 20.03 12.63
C GLY A 94 -15.28 20.45 11.16
N ALA A 95 -14.36 20.04 10.28
CA ALA A 95 -14.38 20.45 8.87
C ALA A 95 -15.44 19.68 8.07
N SER A 96 -15.83 20.25 6.94
CA SER A 96 -16.81 19.62 6.05
C SER A 96 -16.56 19.97 4.59
N LEU A 97 -16.90 19.03 3.71
CA LEU A 97 -17.00 19.25 2.28
C LEU A 97 -18.48 19.32 1.88
N PRO A 98 -18.86 20.21 0.95
CA PRO A 98 -20.24 20.30 0.53
C PRO A 98 -20.69 19.04 -0.23
N MET A 99 -22.00 18.91 -0.37
CA MET A 99 -22.60 17.91 -1.25
C MET A 99 -22.07 18.04 -2.68
N HIS A 100 -21.79 16.91 -3.30
CA HIS A 100 -21.38 16.83 -4.70
C HIS A 100 -21.94 15.56 -5.33
N ARG A 101 -21.96 15.55 -6.67
CA ARG A 101 -22.43 14.44 -7.47
C ARG A 101 -21.25 13.71 -8.07
N HIS A 102 -21.36 12.38 -8.13
CA HIS A 102 -20.37 11.53 -8.76
C HIS A 102 -20.68 11.38 -10.24
N HIS A 103 -19.73 11.75 -11.09
CA HIS A 103 -19.82 11.54 -12.54
C HIS A 103 -19.28 10.16 -12.96
N GLU A 104 -18.42 9.57 -12.14
CA GLU A 104 -17.82 8.25 -12.29
C GLU A 104 -17.98 7.49 -10.96
N ASP A 105 -17.68 6.19 -10.94
CA ASP A 105 -17.59 5.45 -9.68
C ASP A 105 -16.47 6.03 -8.81
N GLU A 106 -16.75 6.31 -7.54
CA GLU A 106 -15.76 6.77 -6.56
C GLU A 106 -15.54 5.69 -5.50
N GLU A 107 -14.28 5.25 -5.36
CA GLU A 107 -13.86 4.35 -4.29
C GLU A 107 -13.18 5.13 -3.18
N CYS A 108 -13.59 4.85 -1.95
CA CYS A 108 -13.12 5.51 -0.75
C CYS A 108 -12.65 4.46 0.27
N ILE A 109 -11.50 4.71 0.89
CA ILE A 109 -11.03 3.94 2.06
C ILE A 109 -10.67 4.91 3.17
N VAL A 110 -11.22 4.69 4.36
CA VAL A 110 -10.85 5.48 5.53
C VAL A 110 -9.53 4.96 6.10
N LEU A 111 -8.50 5.80 6.08
CA LEU A 111 -7.16 5.47 6.55
C LEU A 111 -6.97 5.78 8.03
N HIS A 112 -7.70 6.79 8.53
CA HIS A 112 -7.64 7.20 9.94
C HIS A 112 -8.88 8.01 10.30
N GLY A 113 -9.37 7.86 11.53
CA GLY A 113 -10.48 8.62 12.09
C GLY A 113 -11.85 8.19 11.57
N THR A 114 -12.81 9.11 11.62
CA THR A 114 -14.21 8.89 11.23
C THR A 114 -14.73 10.04 10.39
N ALA A 115 -15.59 9.73 9.41
CA ALA A 115 -16.27 10.72 8.59
C ALA A 115 -17.73 10.35 8.41
N SER A 116 -18.62 11.33 8.43
CA SER A 116 -20.02 11.18 8.07
C SER A 116 -20.19 11.52 6.60
N LEU A 117 -20.78 10.61 5.83
CA LEU A 117 -21.20 10.75 4.44
C LEU A 117 -22.72 10.91 4.39
N GLY A 118 -23.21 12.12 4.69
CA GLY A 118 -24.64 12.30 5.00
C GLY A 118 -24.99 11.63 6.33
N ASP A 119 -25.97 10.72 6.31
CA ASP A 119 -26.43 9.99 7.51
C ASP A 119 -25.59 8.75 7.83
N LEU A 120 -24.69 8.36 6.92
CA LEU A 120 -23.80 7.21 7.10
C LEU A 120 -22.48 7.65 7.75
N GLU A 121 -22.14 7.10 8.90
CA GLU A 121 -20.79 7.23 9.45
C GLU A 121 -19.89 6.11 8.91
N VAL A 122 -18.67 6.45 8.49
CA VAL A 122 -17.58 5.55 8.11
C VAL A 122 -16.38 5.77 9.02
N GLN A 123 -15.66 4.70 9.32
CA GLN A 123 -14.51 4.69 10.21
C GLN A 123 -13.32 4.00 9.58
N THR A 124 -12.16 4.08 10.23
CA THR A 124 -10.90 3.49 9.77
C THR A 124 -11.06 2.04 9.33
N GLY A 125 -10.57 1.72 8.13
CA GLY A 125 -10.67 0.40 7.51
C GLY A 125 -11.95 0.16 6.70
N ASP A 126 -12.97 1.01 6.82
CA ASP A 126 -14.16 0.90 5.99
C ASP A 126 -13.85 1.26 4.53
N TYR A 127 -14.43 0.48 3.62
CA TYR A 127 -14.47 0.76 2.20
C TYR A 127 -15.86 1.27 1.83
N HIS A 128 -15.91 2.34 1.02
CA HIS A 128 -17.14 2.90 0.51
C HIS A 128 -17.05 3.13 -0.99
N LEU A 129 -18.07 2.67 -1.72
CA LEU A 129 -18.21 2.86 -3.15
C LEU A 129 -19.44 3.72 -3.43
N ALA A 130 -19.21 4.86 -4.08
CA ALA A 130 -20.26 5.68 -4.65
C ALA A 130 -20.38 5.41 -6.14
N ARG A 131 -21.55 5.03 -6.64
CA ARG A 131 -21.72 4.73 -8.07
C ARG A 131 -21.85 6.00 -8.90
N ALA A 132 -21.44 5.94 -10.17
CA ALA A 132 -21.67 7.03 -11.12
C ALA A 132 -23.15 7.45 -11.13
N GLY A 133 -23.41 8.75 -11.05
CA GLY A 133 -24.76 9.31 -11.00
C GLY A 133 -25.38 9.37 -9.59
N SER A 134 -24.73 8.79 -8.58
CA SER A 134 -25.11 8.95 -7.18
C SER A 134 -24.73 10.34 -6.63
N ARG A 135 -25.26 10.66 -5.46
CA ARG A 135 -25.00 11.92 -4.76
C ARG A 135 -24.49 11.64 -3.36
N HIS A 136 -23.42 12.31 -2.97
CA HIS A 136 -22.98 12.32 -1.58
C HIS A 136 -23.64 13.47 -0.82
N GLY A 137 -24.09 13.16 0.40
CA GLY A 137 -24.42 14.14 1.41
C GLY A 137 -23.21 15.01 1.76
N ARG A 138 -23.39 15.97 2.66
CA ARG A 138 -22.25 16.73 3.21
C ARG A 138 -21.28 15.72 3.85
N ILE A 139 -20.01 15.79 3.46
CA ILE A 139 -18.97 15.02 4.14
C ILE A 139 -18.53 15.84 5.34
N HIS A 140 -18.56 15.26 6.53
CA HIS A 140 -18.16 15.93 7.76
C HIS A 140 -17.27 15.00 8.59
N SER A 141 -16.39 15.56 9.40
CA SER A 141 -15.68 14.78 10.40
C SER A 141 -15.65 15.54 11.71
N GLU A 142 -16.18 14.92 12.77
CA GLU A 142 -16.18 15.50 14.10
C GLU A 142 -14.77 15.49 14.70
N THR A 143 -14.05 14.36 14.61
CA THR A 143 -12.72 14.18 15.21
C THR A 143 -11.56 14.35 14.23
N GLY A 144 -11.86 14.51 12.94
CA GLY A 144 -10.88 14.51 11.86
C GLY A 144 -10.75 13.12 11.21
N ALA A 145 -10.50 13.11 9.90
CA ALA A 145 -10.38 11.91 9.10
C ALA A 145 -9.35 12.05 7.99
N ARG A 146 -8.70 10.93 7.64
CA ARG A 146 -7.92 10.80 6.43
C ARG A 146 -8.49 9.70 5.58
N ILE A 147 -8.80 10.02 4.33
CA ILE A 147 -9.44 9.08 3.40
C ILE A 147 -8.68 9.04 2.07
N TYR A 148 -8.53 7.86 1.51
CA TYR A 148 -8.13 7.68 0.12
C TYR A 148 -9.36 7.78 -0.77
N LEU A 149 -9.24 8.46 -1.91
CA LEU A 149 -10.29 8.61 -2.91
C LEU A 149 -9.75 8.26 -4.30
N ARG A 150 -10.55 7.53 -5.07
CA ARG A 150 -10.24 7.15 -6.45
C ARG A 150 -11.47 7.30 -7.34
N GLY A 151 -11.34 8.14 -8.38
CA GLY A 151 -12.43 8.41 -9.35
C GLY A 151 -12.96 9.84 -9.28
N THR A 152 -12.64 10.59 -8.22
CA THR A 152 -13.09 11.98 -8.03
C THR A 152 -12.24 12.97 -8.83
N PRO A 153 -12.82 13.90 -9.61
CA PRO A 153 -12.08 15.03 -10.16
C PRO A 153 -11.80 16.07 -9.07
N ILE A 154 -10.76 15.88 -8.24
CA ILE A 154 -10.28 16.94 -7.35
C ILE A 154 -9.20 17.74 -8.08
N GLY A 155 -9.48 18.98 -8.47
CA GLY A 155 -8.41 19.96 -8.70
C GLY A 155 -8.37 20.82 -9.97
N HIS A 156 -9.49 21.09 -10.63
CA HIS A 156 -9.61 22.35 -11.40
C HIS A 156 -10.57 23.30 -10.69
N ASN A 157 -10.15 24.54 -10.47
CA ASN A 157 -10.98 25.59 -9.84
C ASN A 157 -12.34 25.79 -10.54
N ILE A 158 -12.45 25.37 -11.80
CA ILE A 158 -13.69 25.41 -12.60
C ILE A 158 -14.55 24.13 -12.44
N GLU A 159 -13.94 22.97 -12.12
CA GLU A 159 -14.64 21.69 -11.96
C GLU A 159 -15.19 21.51 -10.54
N ILE A 160 -14.47 21.97 -9.50
CA ILE A 160 -15.01 22.02 -8.13
C ILE A 160 -16.28 22.90 -8.10
N ALA A 161 -16.29 24.01 -8.85
CA ALA A 161 -17.49 24.83 -8.98
C ALA A 161 -18.63 24.12 -9.72
N ARG A 162 -18.33 23.29 -10.74
CA ARG A 162 -19.35 22.57 -11.53
C ARG A 162 -19.98 21.41 -10.76
N ASP A 163 -19.20 20.67 -9.99
CA ASP A 163 -19.68 19.54 -9.18
C ASP A 163 -20.46 20.01 -7.94
N LEU A 164 -20.14 21.21 -7.43
CA LEU A 164 -20.93 21.91 -6.42
C LEU A 164 -22.21 22.55 -6.99
N VAL A 165 -22.18 23.05 -8.24
CA VAL A 165 -23.35 23.67 -8.91
C VAL A 165 -24.38 22.63 -9.38
N THR A 166 -23.95 21.39 -9.68
CA THR A 166 -24.88 20.30 -10.08
C THR A 166 -25.53 19.55 -8.92
N ALA A 167 -25.13 19.83 -7.67
CA ALA A 167 -25.71 19.25 -6.45
C ALA A 167 -27.23 19.53 -6.26
N LEU A 168 -27.77 20.52 -7.01
CA LEU A 168 -29.17 20.97 -6.96
C LEU A 168 -30.11 20.24 -7.94
N LEU A 169 -29.62 19.32 -8.78
CA LEU A 169 -30.44 18.55 -9.72
C LEU A 169 -30.84 17.17 -9.12
N PRO A 170 -32.08 16.70 -9.33
CA PRO A 170 -32.55 15.43 -8.76
C PRO A 170 -31.70 14.23 -9.23
N GLY A 171 -31.44 13.29 -8.32
CA GLY A 171 -30.68 12.06 -8.56
C GLY A 171 -31.18 10.92 -7.70
N ASN A 172 -31.01 9.68 -8.16
CA ASN A 172 -31.39 8.49 -7.38
C ASN A 172 -30.45 8.35 -6.17
N ASN A 173 -31.03 8.33 -4.96
CA ASN A 173 -30.31 8.39 -3.68
C ASN A 173 -29.66 7.06 -3.23
N ASN A 174 -29.72 5.97 -4.02
CA ASN A 174 -29.53 4.60 -3.49
C ASN A 174 -28.47 3.72 -4.18
N GLU A 175 -27.48 4.29 -4.87
CA GLU A 175 -26.42 3.48 -5.50
C GLU A 175 -25.07 3.71 -4.83
N TRP A 176 -24.97 3.36 -3.55
CA TRP A 176 -23.69 3.29 -2.85
C TRP A 176 -23.61 1.98 -2.06
N THR A 177 -22.39 1.56 -1.75
CA THR A 177 -22.12 0.34 -0.98
C THR A 177 -20.99 0.60 0.00
N THR A 178 -21.20 0.24 1.26
CA THR A 178 -20.16 0.30 2.29
C THR A 178 -19.87 -1.12 2.74
N ILE A 179 -18.59 -1.49 2.77
CA ILE A 179 -18.11 -2.73 3.36
C ILE A 179 -17.33 -2.32 4.60
N ARG A 180 -17.82 -2.70 5.78
CA ARG A 180 -17.12 -2.39 7.03
C ARG A 180 -15.78 -3.11 7.11
N ALA A 181 -14.88 -2.57 7.92
CA ALA A 181 -13.56 -3.18 8.14
C ALA A 181 -13.67 -4.66 8.57
N ASP A 182 -14.62 -4.96 9.45
CA ASP A 182 -14.93 -6.28 10.02
C ASP A 182 -15.91 -7.12 9.20
N GLU A 183 -16.49 -6.56 8.14
CA GLU A 183 -17.38 -7.25 7.21
C GLU A 183 -16.64 -7.79 5.97
N GLY A 184 -17.33 -8.69 5.27
CA GLY A 184 -16.89 -9.30 4.01
C GLY A 184 -16.13 -10.62 4.21
N ASN A 185 -15.98 -11.35 3.11
CA ASN A 185 -15.38 -12.69 3.13
C ASN A 185 -13.93 -12.65 2.70
N TRP A 186 -13.05 -13.19 3.55
CA TRP A 186 -11.66 -13.46 3.22
C TRP A 186 -11.53 -14.86 2.62
N SER A 187 -10.77 -14.97 1.54
CA SER A 187 -10.37 -16.26 0.97
C SER A 187 -8.85 -16.34 0.86
N GLU A 188 -8.27 -17.48 1.20
CA GLU A 188 -6.84 -17.72 1.04
C GLU A 188 -6.48 -17.79 -0.45
N LEU A 189 -5.46 -17.01 -0.84
CA LEU A 189 -4.86 -17.05 -2.19
C LEU A 189 -3.71 -18.05 -2.24
N SER A 190 -2.94 -18.11 -1.15
CA SER A 190 -1.83 -19.02 -0.91
C SER A 190 -1.52 -19.03 0.59
N CYS A 191 -0.70 -19.96 1.06
CA CYS A 191 -0.28 -20.04 2.47
C CYS A 191 0.16 -18.65 2.99
N GLY A 192 -0.52 -18.16 4.03
CA GLY A 192 -0.21 -16.87 4.66
C GLY A 192 -0.70 -15.62 3.89
N VAL A 193 -1.42 -15.79 2.78
CA VAL A 193 -1.92 -14.68 1.95
C VAL A 193 -3.41 -14.84 1.72
N SER A 194 -4.20 -13.85 2.14
CA SER A 194 -5.65 -13.83 1.97
C SER A 194 -6.12 -12.58 1.25
N SER A 195 -7.23 -12.69 0.53
CA SER A 195 -7.88 -11.57 -0.16
C SER A 195 -9.32 -11.40 0.29
N LYS A 196 -9.75 -10.15 0.44
CA LYS A 196 -11.15 -9.75 0.60
C LYS A 196 -11.57 -8.92 -0.62
N PRO A 197 -12.38 -9.46 -1.54
CA PRO A 197 -12.93 -8.69 -2.65
C PRO A 197 -13.79 -7.52 -2.13
N LEU A 198 -13.61 -6.34 -2.69
CA LEU A 198 -14.37 -5.14 -2.33
C LEU A 198 -15.31 -4.71 -3.45
N PHE A 199 -14.80 -4.69 -4.69
CA PHE A 199 -15.57 -4.26 -5.85
C PHE A 199 -15.05 -4.92 -7.12
N SER A 200 -15.96 -5.17 -8.06
CA SER A 200 -15.64 -5.71 -9.38
C SER A 200 -16.66 -5.23 -10.41
N ASN A 201 -16.18 -4.75 -11.55
CA ASN A 201 -16.96 -4.53 -12.75
C ASN A 201 -16.17 -5.02 -13.98
N TYR A 202 -16.63 -4.71 -15.19
CA TYR A 202 -15.94 -5.12 -16.42
C TYR A 202 -14.55 -4.49 -16.62
N GLN A 203 -14.27 -3.37 -15.95
CA GLN A 203 -13.03 -2.59 -16.13
C GLN A 203 -12.06 -2.73 -14.96
N SER A 204 -12.57 -2.95 -13.75
CA SER A 204 -11.81 -2.77 -12.53
C SER A 204 -12.17 -3.80 -11.47
N TYR A 205 -11.17 -4.12 -10.65
CA TYR A 205 -11.28 -4.98 -9.49
C TYR A 205 -10.49 -4.36 -8.35
N SER A 206 -11.13 -4.32 -7.18
CA SER A 206 -10.55 -3.80 -5.96
C SER A 206 -10.69 -4.83 -4.84
N SER A 207 -9.64 -4.98 -4.05
CA SER A 207 -9.60 -5.94 -2.95
C SER A 207 -8.66 -5.47 -1.85
N LEU A 208 -8.89 -5.95 -0.64
CA LEU A 208 -7.85 -5.96 0.39
C LEU A 208 -7.04 -7.24 0.28
N ILE A 209 -5.73 -7.14 0.48
CA ILE A 209 -4.82 -8.27 0.62
C ILE A 209 -4.20 -8.20 2.00
N ARG A 210 -4.27 -9.31 2.72
CA ARG A 210 -3.57 -9.51 4.00
C ARG A 210 -2.48 -10.55 3.78
N ILE A 211 -1.26 -10.20 4.15
CA ILE A 211 -0.11 -11.10 4.15
C ILE A 211 0.33 -11.22 5.62
N ALA A 212 0.40 -12.46 6.10
CA ALA A 212 0.81 -12.75 7.47
C ALA A 212 2.29 -12.43 7.71
N GLU A 213 2.69 -12.38 8.97
CA GLU A 213 4.09 -12.32 9.39
C GLU A 213 4.94 -13.42 8.73
N GLU A 214 6.23 -13.15 8.56
CA GLU A 214 7.24 -14.05 7.99
C GLU A 214 6.85 -14.69 6.64
N THR A 215 6.04 -13.98 5.85
CA THR A 215 5.45 -14.52 4.61
C THR A 215 6.08 -13.89 3.36
N HIS A 216 6.40 -14.76 2.41
CA HIS A 216 6.91 -14.39 1.09
C HIS A 216 5.89 -14.76 0.01
N TRP A 217 5.23 -13.76 -0.55
CA TRP A 217 4.26 -13.93 -1.62
C TRP A 217 4.88 -13.72 -3.00
N ASN A 218 4.92 -14.81 -3.77
CA ASN A 218 5.36 -14.80 -5.16
C ASN A 218 4.15 -14.89 -6.08
N LEU A 219 3.90 -13.83 -6.87
CA LEU A 219 2.89 -13.84 -7.90
C LEU A 219 3.38 -14.68 -9.09
N SER A 220 2.56 -15.63 -9.54
CA SER A 220 2.91 -16.60 -10.59
C SER A 220 3.10 -15.97 -11.98
N SER A 221 2.55 -14.79 -12.22
CA SER A 221 2.65 -14.07 -13.48
C SER A 221 3.99 -13.35 -13.60
N GLN A 222 4.67 -13.44 -14.74
CA GLN A 222 5.92 -12.70 -14.97
C GLN A 222 5.71 -11.19 -15.12
N LYS A 223 4.53 -10.76 -15.58
CA LYS A 223 4.21 -9.35 -15.81
C LYS A 223 2.82 -8.98 -15.32
N VAL A 224 2.69 -7.74 -14.90
CA VAL A 224 1.47 -7.05 -14.52
C VAL A 224 0.62 -6.87 -15.79
N PRO A 225 -0.55 -7.53 -15.89
CA PRO A 225 -1.33 -7.55 -17.14
C PRO A 225 -1.95 -6.19 -17.45
N GLN A 226 -2.34 -5.44 -16.42
CA GLN A 226 -2.97 -4.13 -16.51
C GLN A 226 -2.47 -3.25 -15.37
N ASP A 227 -2.63 -1.94 -15.50
CA ASP A 227 -2.27 -0.96 -14.47
C ASP A 227 -2.81 -1.34 -13.09
N GLU A 228 -1.95 -1.27 -12.07
CA GLU A 228 -2.30 -1.58 -10.68
C GLU A 228 -1.92 -0.45 -9.73
N GLU A 229 -2.69 -0.31 -8.66
CA GLU A 229 -2.49 0.62 -7.56
C GLU A 229 -2.47 -0.16 -6.25
N TYR A 230 -1.46 0.12 -5.43
CA TYR A 230 -1.29 -0.41 -4.09
C TYR A 230 -1.30 0.73 -3.08
N LEU A 231 -2.07 0.58 -2.01
CA LEU A 231 -2.03 1.47 -0.86
C LEU A 231 -1.82 0.62 0.40
N ILE A 232 -0.72 0.84 1.11
CA ILE A 232 -0.48 0.13 2.36
C ILE A 232 -1.36 0.76 3.45
N LEU A 233 -2.21 -0.06 4.07
CA LEU A 233 -3.13 0.38 5.11
C LEU A 233 -2.49 0.20 6.49
N GLU A 234 -1.89 -0.97 6.72
CA GLU A 234 -1.25 -1.34 7.99
C GLU A 234 0.03 -2.14 7.75
N GLY A 235 0.98 -2.04 8.67
CA GLY A 235 2.25 -2.76 8.60
C GLY A 235 3.17 -2.25 7.50
N GLU A 236 4.06 -3.14 7.07
CA GLU A 236 5.04 -2.86 6.02
C GLU A 236 5.44 -4.13 5.26
N ALA A 237 5.85 -3.96 4.01
CA ALA A 237 6.33 -5.06 3.19
C ALA A 237 7.31 -4.57 2.13
N PHE A 238 8.29 -5.42 1.81
CA PHE A 238 9.17 -5.24 0.67
C PHE A 238 8.47 -5.69 -0.61
N PHE A 239 8.40 -4.80 -1.59
CA PHE A 239 8.02 -5.08 -2.97
C PHE A 239 9.31 -5.24 -3.77
N GLY A 240 9.84 -6.46 -3.80
CA GLY A 240 11.19 -6.74 -4.26
C GLY A 240 12.22 -6.15 -3.29
N ASP A 241 12.81 -5.02 -3.62
CA ASP A 241 13.79 -4.29 -2.79
C ASP A 241 13.27 -2.94 -2.28
N THR A 242 12.03 -2.58 -2.63
CA THR A 242 11.38 -1.35 -2.17
C THR A 242 10.51 -1.67 -0.95
N LEU A 243 10.93 -1.25 0.24
CA LEU A 243 10.05 -1.27 1.43
C LEU A 243 8.92 -0.28 1.22
N LEU A 244 7.66 -0.68 1.40
CA LEU A 244 6.48 0.17 1.49
C LEU A 244 5.86 0.05 2.88
N GLN A 245 5.45 1.19 3.46
CA GLN A 245 4.89 1.28 4.82
C GLN A 245 3.49 1.88 4.80
N ALA A 246 2.73 1.71 5.89
CA ALA A 246 1.41 2.31 6.06
C ALA A 246 1.31 3.77 5.58
N GLY A 247 0.37 4.02 4.65
CA GLY A 247 0.13 5.30 3.98
C GLY A 247 0.99 5.55 2.74
N ASP A 248 1.93 4.66 2.39
CA ASP A 248 2.60 4.68 1.10
C ASP A 248 1.66 4.16 0.01
N TRP A 249 1.69 4.85 -1.14
CA TRP A 249 0.95 4.47 -2.33
C TRP A 249 1.94 4.17 -3.46
N GLN A 250 1.68 3.10 -4.21
CA GLN A 250 2.45 2.74 -5.38
C GLN A 250 1.54 2.46 -6.56
N PHE A 251 1.83 3.09 -7.69
CA PHE A 251 1.29 2.74 -8.99
C PHE A 251 2.29 1.89 -9.77
N VAL A 252 1.78 0.86 -10.43
CA VAL A 252 2.55 -0.07 -11.25
C VAL A 252 1.93 -0.12 -12.64
N GLN A 253 2.71 0.26 -13.66
CA GLN A 253 2.25 0.26 -15.03
C GLN A 253 2.10 -1.17 -15.58
N SER A 254 1.10 -1.40 -16.42
CA SER A 254 0.97 -2.62 -17.22
C SER A 254 2.27 -3.00 -17.95
N GLY A 255 2.54 -4.29 -18.07
CA GLY A 255 3.77 -4.83 -18.65
C GLY A 255 4.99 -4.84 -17.71
N SER A 256 4.90 -4.20 -16.55
CA SER A 256 5.94 -4.28 -15.50
C SER A 256 6.09 -5.69 -14.96
N ILE A 257 7.29 -6.07 -14.54
CA ILE A 257 7.54 -7.37 -13.91
C ILE A 257 6.95 -7.35 -12.49
N TYR A 258 6.20 -8.38 -12.08
CA TYR A 258 5.75 -8.50 -10.69
C TYR A 258 6.94 -8.65 -9.75
N ARG A 259 6.89 -7.94 -8.63
CA ARG A 259 7.91 -8.02 -7.58
C ARG A 259 7.37 -8.92 -6.48
N PRO A 260 8.17 -9.85 -5.94
CA PRO A 260 7.75 -10.62 -4.78
C PRO A 260 7.45 -9.68 -3.62
N ILE A 261 6.42 -9.98 -2.85
CA ILE A 261 6.07 -9.22 -1.65
C ILE A 261 6.50 -10.02 -0.44
N ALA A 262 7.37 -9.46 0.39
CA ALA A 262 7.85 -10.10 1.61
C ALA A 262 7.59 -9.20 2.80
N THR A 263 7.19 -9.78 3.93
CA THR A 263 6.97 -9.05 5.17
C THR A 263 7.36 -9.92 6.35
N ASP A 264 8.01 -9.30 7.33
CA ASP A 264 8.40 -9.96 8.58
C ASP A 264 7.26 -9.81 9.59
N GLU A 265 6.62 -8.64 9.67
CA GLU A 265 5.58 -8.29 10.68
C GLU A 265 4.13 -8.44 10.17
N GLY A 266 3.95 -8.74 8.88
CA GLY A 266 2.65 -8.74 8.22
C GLY A 266 2.27 -7.39 7.61
N VAL A 267 1.37 -7.43 6.63
CA VAL A 267 0.87 -6.23 5.94
C VAL A 267 -0.60 -6.36 5.55
N LEU A 268 -1.34 -5.27 5.70
CA LEU A 268 -2.65 -5.09 5.09
C LEU A 268 -2.54 -4.02 4.01
N LEU A 269 -2.90 -4.37 2.79
CA LEU A 269 -2.88 -3.44 1.65
C LEU A 269 -4.20 -3.45 0.89
N PHE A 270 -4.53 -2.31 0.31
CA PHE A 270 -5.52 -2.20 -0.74
C PHE A 270 -4.84 -2.39 -2.09
N ARG A 271 -5.40 -3.27 -2.93
CA ARG A 271 -5.00 -3.47 -4.33
C ARG A 271 -6.19 -3.11 -5.22
N ARG A 272 -5.93 -2.23 -6.17
CA ARG A 272 -6.82 -1.93 -7.28
C ARG A 272 -6.12 -2.24 -8.59
N GLY A 273 -6.81 -2.92 -9.49
CA GLY A 273 -6.33 -3.20 -10.83
C GLY A 273 -7.49 -3.43 -11.76
N ALA A 274 -7.22 -4.08 -12.88
CA ALA A 274 -8.28 -4.51 -13.77
C ALA A 274 -8.90 -5.84 -13.34
N ASN A 275 -10.11 -6.09 -13.83
CA ASN A 275 -10.75 -7.38 -13.61
C ASN A 275 -10.20 -8.42 -14.61
N ASP A 276 -9.34 -9.31 -14.13
CA ASP A 276 -8.70 -10.36 -14.95
C ASP A 276 -9.70 -11.41 -15.49
N LYS A 277 -10.97 -11.39 -15.05
CA LYS A 277 -12.01 -12.33 -15.54
C LYS A 277 -12.46 -12.10 -16.99
N VAL A 278 -11.91 -11.12 -17.70
CA VAL A 278 -12.33 -10.78 -19.09
C VAL A 278 -11.54 -11.55 -20.17
N PHE A 279 -10.50 -12.32 -19.82
CA PHE A 279 -9.73 -13.11 -20.78
C PHE A 279 -9.92 -14.63 -20.66
N SER A 280 -11.02 -15.06 -20.03
CA SER A 280 -11.41 -16.47 -19.95
C SER A 280 -12.65 -16.74 -20.82
N THR A 281 -12.51 -16.61 -22.14
CA THR A 281 -13.39 -17.21 -23.16
C THR A 281 -12.56 -17.70 -24.31
#